data_AF-A0A5S5DVK2-F1
#
_entry.id   AF-A0A5S5DVK2-F1
#
_cell.length_a   1.000
_cell.length_b   1.000
_cell.length_c   1.000
_cell.angle_alpha   90.00
_cell.angle_beta   90.00
_cell.angle_gamma   90.00
#
_symmetry.space_group_name_H-M   'P 1'
#
loop_
_entity.id
_entity.type
_entity.pdbx_description
1 polymer ?
#
loop_
_entity_poly.entity_id
_entity_poly.type
_entity_poly.pdbx_seq_one_letter_code
_entity_poly.pdbx_strand_id
1 'polypeptide(L)'
;MIREIREEEKKLIAHIVKDEIEIPKFIRELKDGGMGSISFDLNKKSIRYESLFNAEFIDSDGLLVDIELTIDEQGNLFEFDFFKVDFNKLINYPKYENLTITKCNI
;
A
#
# COMPACT_ATOMS: atom_id res chain seq x y z
N MET A 1 -5.06 -13.55 -2.27
CA MET A 1 -6.51 -13.89 -2.35
C MET A 1 -7.25 -12.67 -2.89
N ILE A 2 -8.35 -12.79 -3.64
CA ILE A 2 -9.17 -11.60 -3.97
C ILE A 2 -10.18 -11.38 -2.84
N ARG A 3 -10.25 -10.15 -2.34
CA ARG A 3 -11.22 -9.74 -1.31
C ARG A 3 -11.57 -8.26 -1.44
N GLU A 4 -12.58 -7.83 -0.70
CA GLU A 4 -12.87 -6.41 -0.52
C GLU A 4 -11.71 -5.73 0.25
N ILE A 5 -11.43 -4.49 -0.11
CA ILE A 5 -10.48 -3.65 0.62
C ILE A 5 -11.00 -3.41 2.05
N ARG A 6 -10.12 -3.49 3.04
CA ARG A 6 -10.48 -3.22 4.44
C ARG A 6 -10.60 -1.72 4.67
N GLU A 7 -11.38 -1.35 5.67
CA GLU A 7 -11.58 0.06 6.03
C GLU A 7 -10.27 0.77 6.43
N GLU A 8 -9.34 0.08 7.09
CA GLU A 8 -8.02 0.63 7.45
C GLU A 8 -7.15 0.92 6.22
N GLU A 9 -7.11 -0.02 5.26
CA GLU A 9 -6.38 0.11 3.98
C GLU A 9 -6.96 1.26 3.17
N LYS A 10 -8.29 1.29 3.02
CA LYS A 10 -8.99 2.33 2.26
C LYS A 10 -8.78 3.70 2.88
N LYS A 11 -8.86 3.82 4.21
CA LYS A 11 -8.61 5.09 4.91
C LYS A 11 -7.18 5.57 4.71
N LEU A 12 -6.20 4.69 4.81
CA LEU A 12 -4.80 5.07 4.62
C LEU A 12 -4.55 5.59 3.20
N ILE A 13 -5.04 4.85 2.19
CA ILE A 13 -4.90 5.24 0.79
C ILE A 13 -5.64 6.55 0.50
N ALA A 14 -6.85 6.73 1.03
CA ALA A 14 -7.61 7.97 0.87
C ALA A 14 -6.86 9.19 1.44
N HIS A 15 -6.16 9.04 2.58
CA HIS A 15 -5.31 10.12 3.10
C HIS A 15 -4.11 10.42 2.19
N ILE A 16 -3.55 9.39 1.54
CA ILE A 16 -2.43 9.54 0.61
C ILE A 16 -2.90 10.28 -0.66
N VAL A 17 -3.94 9.78 -1.32
CA VAL A 17 -4.37 10.29 -2.63
C VAL A 17 -5.36 11.46 -2.57
N LYS A 18 -5.81 11.87 -1.38
CA LYS A 18 -6.71 13.03 -1.16
C LYS A 18 -7.94 13.06 -2.07
N ASP A 19 -8.53 11.89 -2.33
CA ASP A 19 -9.68 11.68 -3.23
C ASP A 19 -9.43 12.01 -4.72
N GLU A 20 -8.17 12.20 -5.14
CA GLU A 20 -7.81 12.47 -6.54
C GLU A 20 -7.80 11.21 -7.42
N ILE A 21 -7.64 10.03 -6.80
CA ILE A 21 -7.60 8.74 -7.47
C ILE A 21 -8.70 7.83 -6.89
N GLU A 22 -9.47 7.20 -7.77
CA GLU A 22 -10.50 6.24 -7.38
C GLU A 22 -9.85 5.00 -6.74
N ILE A 23 -10.30 4.63 -5.54
CA ILE A 23 -9.84 3.43 -4.84
C ILE A 23 -10.76 2.25 -5.19
N PRO A 24 -10.25 1.21 -5.89
CA PRO A 24 -11.05 0.05 -6.24
C PRO A 24 -11.62 -0.68 -5.02
N LYS A 25 -12.84 -1.21 -5.15
CA LYS A 25 -13.53 -1.95 -4.09
C LYS A 25 -12.84 -3.27 -3.72
N PHE A 26 -12.25 -3.93 -4.72
CA PHE A 26 -11.63 -5.23 -4.55
C PHE A 26 -10.13 -5.15 -4.79
N ILE A 27 -9.39 -5.93 -4.02
CA ILE A 27 -7.94 -6.06 -4.12
C ILE A 27 -7.56 -7.52 -4.20
N ARG A 28 -6.31 -7.77 -4.58
CA ARG A 28 -5.65 -9.06 -4.50
C ARG A 28 -4.54 -8.97 -3.47
N GLU A 29 -4.65 -9.73 -2.39
CA GLU A 29 -3.54 -9.88 -1.44
C GLU A 29 -2.35 -10.55 -2.13
N LEU A 30 -1.17 -9.96 -1.93
CA LEU A 30 0.10 -10.48 -2.40
C LEU A 30 0.59 -11.60 -1.46
N LYS A 31 1.47 -12.47 -1.98
CA LYS A 31 2.07 -13.57 -1.20
C LYS A 31 3.40 -13.11 -0.62
N ASP A 32 3.35 -12.13 0.28
CA ASP A 32 4.48 -11.40 0.83
C ASP A 32 4.85 -11.85 2.26
N GLY A 33 4.50 -13.09 2.65
CA GLY A 33 4.61 -13.53 4.04
C GLY A 33 3.50 -13.03 4.97
N GLY A 34 2.56 -12.22 4.45
CA GLY A 34 1.48 -11.60 5.20
C GLY A 34 1.85 -10.23 5.76
N MET A 35 2.79 -9.52 5.12
CA MET A 35 3.14 -8.12 5.43
C MET A 35 1.99 -7.16 5.07
N GLY A 36 1.02 -7.60 4.28
CA GLY A 36 -0.20 -6.84 4.02
C GLY A 36 -0.18 -6.07 2.71
N SER A 37 0.77 -6.37 1.83
CA SER A 37 0.83 -5.82 0.48
C SER A 37 -0.36 -6.27 -0.35
N ILE A 38 -0.93 -5.33 -1.09
CA ILE A 38 -2.13 -5.54 -1.89
C ILE A 38 -1.92 -5.01 -3.32
N SER A 39 -2.49 -5.72 -4.28
CA SER A 39 -2.54 -5.32 -5.67
C SER A 39 -3.96 -4.96 -6.08
N PHE A 40 -4.09 -3.84 -6.77
CA PHE A 40 -5.33 -3.40 -7.43
C PHE A 40 -5.50 -4.03 -8.82
N ASP A 41 -4.42 -4.61 -9.37
CA ASP A 41 -4.48 -5.39 -10.60
C ASP A 41 -5.04 -6.81 -10.35
N LEU A 42 -6.37 -6.88 -10.32
CA LEU A 42 -7.09 -8.13 -10.08
C LEU A 42 -6.84 -9.17 -11.16
N ASN A 43 -6.53 -8.77 -12.40
CA ASN A 43 -6.43 -9.67 -13.55
C ASN A 43 -5.00 -9.92 -14.03
N LYS A 44 -3.99 -9.28 -13.41
CA LYS A 44 -2.59 -9.35 -13.80
C LYS A 44 -2.36 -8.88 -15.25
N LYS A 45 -2.99 -7.77 -15.61
CA LYS A 45 -2.96 -7.18 -16.95
C LYS A 45 -2.41 -5.76 -16.99
N SER A 46 -2.37 -5.07 -15.85
CA SER A 46 -1.76 -3.75 -15.74
C SER A 46 -0.24 -3.87 -15.64
N ILE A 47 0.44 -2.78 -15.96
CA ILE A 47 1.89 -2.66 -15.87
C ILE A 47 2.19 -1.57 -14.85
N ARG A 48 3.03 -1.90 -13.86
CA ARG A 48 3.57 -0.91 -12.92
C ARG A 48 4.24 0.21 -13.69
N TYR A 49 3.88 1.46 -13.41
CA TYR A 49 4.47 2.62 -14.07
C TYR A 49 5.38 3.38 -13.11
N GLU A 50 4.82 4.05 -12.11
CA GLU A 50 5.59 4.91 -11.22
C GLU A 50 5.20 4.78 -9.75
N SER A 51 6.08 5.33 -8.91
CA SER A 51 5.91 5.44 -7.47
C SER A 51 5.20 6.76 -7.16
N LEU A 52 3.99 6.67 -6.61
CA LEU A 52 3.15 7.81 -6.25
C LEU A 52 3.52 8.35 -4.86
N PHE A 53 3.79 7.44 -3.92
CA PHE A 53 4.04 7.77 -2.52
C PHE A 53 4.97 6.75 -1.88
N ASN A 54 5.91 7.23 -1.07
CA ASN A 54 6.79 6.40 -0.25
C ASN A 54 6.81 6.93 1.17
N ALA A 55 6.80 6.01 2.13
CA ALA A 55 6.92 6.33 3.53
C ALA A 55 7.58 5.19 4.31
N GLU A 56 7.98 5.52 5.52
CA GLU A 56 8.49 4.60 6.52
C GLU A 56 7.54 4.60 7.73
N PHE A 57 7.43 3.44 8.37
CA PHE A 57 6.69 3.25 9.62
C PHE A 57 7.49 2.33 10.55
N ILE A 58 7.47 2.63 11.85
CA ILE A 58 8.03 1.73 12.87
C ILE A 58 6.87 0.92 13.45
N ASP A 59 6.86 -0.39 13.18
CA ASP A 59 5.87 -1.31 13.73
C ASP A 59 6.07 -1.46 15.26
N SER A 60 5.09 -2.03 15.94
CA SER A 60 5.07 -2.09 17.42
C SER A 60 6.16 -2.94 18.07
N ASP A 61 6.88 -3.75 17.30
CA ASP A 61 8.08 -4.45 17.73
C ASP A 61 9.37 -3.63 17.50
N GLY A 62 9.25 -2.38 17.06
CA GLY A 62 10.36 -1.47 16.82
C GLY A 62 11.06 -1.68 15.47
N LEU A 63 10.50 -2.51 14.59
CA LEU A 63 11.07 -2.81 13.29
C LEU A 63 10.55 -1.86 12.21
N LEU A 64 11.46 -1.46 11.31
CA LEU A 64 11.15 -0.59 10.18
C LEU A 64 10.33 -1.34 9.13
N VAL A 65 9.36 -0.62 8.58
CA VAL A 65 8.53 -1.01 7.44
C VAL A 65 8.63 0.07 6.39
N ASP A 66 9.16 -0.29 5.22
CA ASP A 66 9.11 0.55 4.03
C ASP A 66 7.75 0.35 3.33
N ILE A 67 7.13 1.45 2.91
CA ILE A 67 5.81 1.47 2.30
C ILE A 67 5.89 2.19 0.95
N GLU A 68 5.36 1.56 -0.10
CA GLU A 68 5.28 2.16 -1.44
C GLU A 68 3.85 2.03 -2.00
N LEU A 69 3.26 3.14 -2.45
CA LEU A 69 2.05 3.14 -3.28
C LEU A 69 2.44 3.48 -4.71
N THR A 70 2.03 2.62 -5.65
CA THR A 70 2.36 2.74 -7.07
C THR A 70 1.11 2.89 -7.92
N ILE A 71 1.30 3.43 -9.13
CA ILE A 71 0.26 3.52 -10.16
C ILE A 71 0.67 2.78 -11.43
N ASP A 72 -0.33 2.46 -12.25
CA ASP A 72 -0.13 1.88 -13.59
C ASP A 72 -0.01 2.97 -14.67
N GLU A 73 0.23 2.55 -15.91
CA GLU A 73 0.41 3.47 -17.05
C GLU A 73 -0.84 4.33 -17.37
N GLN A 74 -2.00 3.99 -16.79
CA GLN A 74 -3.24 4.76 -16.94
C GLN A 74 -3.48 5.70 -15.76
N GLY A 75 -2.57 5.74 -14.77
CA GLY A 75 -2.69 6.54 -13.57
C GLY A 75 -3.58 5.93 -12.48
N ASN A 76 -4.00 4.68 -12.65
CA ASN A 76 -4.79 3.98 -11.62
C ASN A 76 -3.86 3.37 -10.57
N LEU A 77 -4.35 3.18 -9.34
CA LEU A 77 -3.60 2.45 -8.32
C LEU A 77 -3.19 1.06 -8.83
N PHE A 78 -1.94 0.69 -8.60
CA PHE A 78 -1.37 -0.59 -9.05
C PHE A 78 -1.09 -1.53 -7.87
N GLU A 79 -0.13 -1.20 -7.02
CA GLU A 79 0.24 -1.96 -5.81
C GLU A 79 0.46 -1.02 -4.63
N PHE A 80 0.11 -1.51 -3.44
CA PHE A 80 0.45 -0.89 -2.17
C PHE A 80 1.25 -1.90 -1.36
N ASP A 81 2.56 -1.68 -1.32
CA ASP A 81 3.55 -2.63 -0.81
C ASP A 81 4.04 -2.26 0.58
N PHE A 82 4.30 -3.30 1.38
CA PHE A 82 4.87 -3.20 2.72
C PHE A 82 6.07 -4.14 2.82
N PHE A 83 7.23 -3.58 3.11
CA PHE A 83 8.49 -4.31 3.29
C PHE A 83 9.00 -4.11 4.70
N LYS A 84 8.65 -5.04 5.58
CA LYS A 84 9.23 -5.11 6.92
C LYS A 84 10.62 -5.71 6.85
N VAL A 85 11.58 -5.12 7.56
CA VAL A 85 13.02 -5.51 7.49
C VAL A 85 13.32 -6.97 7.83
N ASP A 86 12.43 -7.64 8.57
CA ASP A 86 12.58 -9.05 8.95
C ASP A 86 11.66 -10.00 8.17
N PHE A 87 10.89 -9.49 7.20
CA PHE A 87 9.91 -10.21 6.38
C PHE A 87 8.79 -10.90 7.18
N ASN A 88 8.64 -10.59 8.47
CA ASN A 88 7.50 -11.05 9.26
C ASN A 88 6.27 -10.18 9.00
N LYS A 89 5.11 -10.68 9.42
CA LYS A 89 3.84 -9.96 9.33
C LYS A 89 3.89 -8.67 10.14
N LEU A 90 3.14 -7.67 9.68
CA LEU A 90 2.85 -6.49 10.49
C LEU A 90 2.07 -6.90 11.74
N ILE A 91 2.45 -6.32 12.87
CA ILE A 91 1.70 -6.45 14.12
C ILE A 91 0.57 -5.42 14.13
N ASN A 92 0.86 -4.19 13.70
CA ASN A 92 -0.15 -3.14 13.53
C ASN A 92 -0.17 -2.62 12.10
N TYR A 93 -1.38 -2.42 11.58
CA TYR A 93 -1.55 -1.71 10.31
C TYR A 93 -1.31 -0.22 10.53
N PRO A 94 -0.48 0.45 9.70
CA PRO A 94 -0.14 1.84 9.92
C PRO A 94 -1.33 2.77 9.69
N LYS A 95 -1.31 3.90 10.38
CA LYS A 95 -2.17 5.05 10.10
C LYS A 95 -1.32 6.14 9.46
N TYR A 96 -1.95 7.02 8.69
CA TYR A 96 -1.25 8.12 8.02
C TYR A 96 -0.43 8.99 8.98
N GLU A 97 -0.97 9.25 10.18
CA GLU A 97 -0.31 10.03 11.25
C GLU A 97 0.98 9.40 11.80
N ASN A 98 1.19 8.10 11.59
CA ASN A 98 2.36 7.37 12.05
C ASN A 98 3.46 7.25 10.98
N LEU A 99 3.22 7.79 9.77
CA LEU A 99 4.12 7.65 8.65
C LEU A 99 5.18 8.76 8.65
N THR A 100 6.43 8.38 8.40
CA THR A 100 7.48 9.31 7.97
C THR A 100 7.50 9.31 6.45
N ILE A 101 7.01 10.38 5.83
CA ILE A 101 6.92 10.48 4.37
C ILE A 101 8.33 10.72 3.79
N THR A 102 8.78 9.84 2.91
CA THR A 102 10.10 9.93 2.26
C THR A 102 10.01 10.46 0.83
N LYS A 103 8.87 10.25 0.15
CA LYS A 103 8.59 10.82 -1.18
C LYS A 103 7.08 10.94 -1.42
N CYS A 104 6.64 12.04 -2.02
CA CYS A 104 5.25 12.27 -2.41
C CYS A 104 5.21 12.99 -3.76
N ASN A 105 4.59 12.37 -4.78
CA ASN A 105 4.53 12.87 -6.16
C ASN A 105 3.10 13.30 -6.57
N ILE A 106 2.29 13.69 -5.57
CA ILE A 106 0.88 14.03 -5.69
C ILE A 106 0.73 15.54 -5.50
#